data_AF-A0A3N5S6K1-F1
#
_entry.id   AF-A0A3N5S6K1-F1
#
_cell.length_a   1.000
_cell.length_b   1.000
_cell.length_c   1.000
_cell.angle_alpha   90.00
_cell.angle_beta   90.00
_cell.angle_gamma   90.00
#
_symmetry.space_group_name_H-M   'P 1'
#
loop_
_entity.id
_entity.type
_entity.pdbx_description
1 polymer ?
#
loop_
_entity_poly.entity_id
_entity_poly.type
_entity_poly.pdbx_seq_one_letter_code
_entity_poly.pdbx_strand_id
1 'polypeptide(L)'
;MKQVIHRLLEQRLDPSVYNWGFGDLTGLLPEKYAACTRGISIIRKLDDTVIDDIADGPTEEYFEHYNRINAELNALVQSIAAEMRDGAHTVVPVQATLEEHELSETYTGTLTYDISHKMIA
;
A
#
# COMPACT_ATOMS: atom_id res chain seq x y z
N MET A 1 -15.95 13.25 4.60
CA MET A 1 -15.17 12.08 4.16
C MET A 1 -13.69 12.19 4.56
N LYS A 2 -12.90 13.14 4.01
CA LYS A 2 -11.46 13.29 4.35
C LYS A 2 -11.17 13.37 5.86
N GLN A 3 -11.93 14.17 6.62
CA GLN A 3 -11.76 14.28 8.08
C GLN A 3 -12.11 13.00 8.87
N VAL A 4 -13.06 12.20 8.37
CA VAL A 4 -13.47 10.94 9.01
C VAL A 4 -12.39 9.88 8.78
N ILE A 5 -11.90 9.78 7.55
CA ILE A 5 -10.82 8.84 7.20
C ILE A 5 -9.53 9.23 7.91
N HIS A 6 -9.20 10.53 7.97
CA HIS A 6 -8.03 10.99 8.71
C HIS A 6 -8.07 10.54 10.18
N ARG A 7 -9.22 10.70 10.85
CA ARG A 7 -9.40 10.26 12.23
C ARG A 7 -9.30 8.74 12.39
N LEU A 8 -9.85 7.97 11.44
CA LEU A 8 -9.71 6.52 11.44
C LEU A 8 -8.24 6.11 11.37
N LEU A 9 -7.45 6.72 10.49
CA LEU A 9 -6.02 6.45 10.36
C LEU A 9 -5.27 6.86 11.63
N GLU A 10 -5.54 8.03 12.21
CA GLU A 10 -4.96 8.46 13.49
C GLU A 10 -5.24 7.51 14.65
N GLN A 11 -6.40 6.84 14.65
CA GLN A 11 -6.77 5.88 15.69
C GLN A 11 -6.12 4.50 15.51
N ARG A 12 -5.79 4.14 14.27
CA ARG A 12 -5.31 2.80 13.91
C ARG A 12 -3.79 2.73 13.73
N LEU A 13 -3.17 3.84 13.38
CA LEU A 13 -1.77 3.89 12.99
C LEU A 13 -0.94 4.54 14.09
N ASP A 14 0.08 3.83 14.58
CA ASP A 14 1.07 4.39 15.49
C ASP A 14 1.96 5.39 14.72
N PRO A 15 1.92 6.69 15.06
CA PRO A 15 2.66 7.73 14.32
C PRO A 15 4.18 7.64 14.48
N SER A 16 4.71 6.82 15.40
CA SER A 16 6.15 6.60 15.52
C SER A 16 6.73 5.76 14.38
N VAL A 17 5.87 4.99 13.72
CA VAL A 17 6.24 3.96 12.77
C VAL A 17 5.46 4.02 11.46
N TYR A 18 4.29 4.66 11.47
CA TYR A 18 3.45 4.86 10.30
C TYR A 18 3.37 6.34 9.92
N ASN A 19 3.23 6.57 8.62
CA ASN A 19 2.87 7.88 8.07
C ASN A 19 1.84 7.68 6.95
N TRP A 20 1.02 8.68 6.65
CA TRP A 20 -0.01 8.56 5.62
C TRP A 20 -0.29 9.88 4.89
N GLY A 21 -0.85 9.76 3.68
CA GLY A 21 -1.18 10.87 2.80
C GLY A 21 -2.49 10.65 2.05
N PHE A 22 -2.97 11.71 1.40
CA PHE A 22 -4.16 11.66 0.55
C PHE A 22 -3.84 12.25 -0.81
N GLY A 23 -4.25 11.55 -1.87
CA GLY A 23 -4.13 12.00 -3.26
C GLY A 23 -5.49 12.20 -3.93
N ASP A 24 -5.56 13.15 -4.87
CA ASP A 24 -6.65 13.22 -5.83
C ASP A 24 -6.27 12.38 -7.05
N LEU A 25 -7.11 11.40 -7.38
CA LEU A 25 -6.89 10.46 -8.49
C LEU A 25 -7.83 10.74 -9.67
N THR A 26 -8.57 11.85 -9.64
CA THR A 26 -9.53 12.21 -10.67
C THR A 26 -8.86 12.31 -12.05
N GLY A 27 -9.29 11.46 -12.98
CA GLY A 27 -8.75 11.40 -14.33
C GLY A 27 -7.36 10.77 -14.47
N LEU A 28 -6.80 10.22 -13.38
CA LEU A 28 -5.47 9.60 -13.38
C LEU A 28 -5.51 8.07 -13.50
N LEU A 29 -6.65 7.44 -13.23
CA LEU A 29 -6.80 5.98 -13.25
C LEU A 29 -7.47 5.47 -14.53
N PRO A 30 -7.19 4.22 -14.95
CA PRO A 30 -7.93 3.55 -16.02
C PRO A 30 -9.44 3.54 -15.75
N GLU A 31 -10.25 3.45 -16.81
CA GLU A 31 -11.72 3.55 -16.75
C GLU A 31 -12.36 2.56 -15.75
N LYS A 32 -11.80 1.35 -15.64
CA LYS A 32 -12.26 0.34 -14.65
C LYS A 32 -12.17 0.79 -13.19
N TYR A 33 -11.39 1.82 -12.89
CA TYR A 33 -11.24 2.44 -11.58
C TYR A 33 -11.70 3.91 -11.55
N ALA A 34 -12.47 4.38 -12.53
CA ALA A 34 -12.90 5.78 -12.61
C ALA A 34 -13.70 6.25 -11.38
N ALA A 35 -14.36 5.33 -10.66
CA ALA A 35 -15.05 5.63 -9.40
C ALA A 35 -14.09 5.97 -8.23
N CYS A 36 -12.82 5.56 -8.32
CA CYS A 36 -11.79 5.79 -7.31
C CYS A 36 -11.12 7.16 -7.52
N THR A 37 -11.81 8.22 -7.15
CA THR A 37 -11.31 9.61 -7.32
C THR A 37 -10.33 10.05 -6.24
N ARG A 38 -10.09 9.24 -5.20
CA ARG A 38 -9.19 9.56 -4.09
C ARG A 38 -8.29 8.38 -3.77
N GLY A 39 -7.02 8.69 -3.50
CA GLY A 39 -6.03 7.75 -2.99
C GLY A 39 -5.73 8.03 -1.53
N ILE A 40 -5.47 6.97 -0.78
CA ILE A 40 -4.92 7.03 0.57
C ILE A 40 -3.58 6.35 0.50
N SER A 41 -2.54 7.03 1.00
CA SER A 41 -1.21 6.48 1.06
C SER A 41 -0.80 6.09 2.45
N ILE A 42 -0.33 4.86 2.69
CA ILE A 42 0.15 4.41 4.01
C ILE A 42 1.57 3.88 3.91
N ILE A 43 2.47 4.46 4.70
CA ILE A 43 3.89 4.10 4.76
C ILE A 43 4.18 3.49 6.13
N ARG A 44 4.88 2.36 6.15
CA ARG A 44 5.44 1.74 7.36
C ARG A 44 6.96 1.83 7.33
N LYS A 45 7.55 2.46 8.33
CA LYS A 45 9.01 2.53 8.51
C LYS A 45 9.58 1.11 8.70
N LEU A 46 10.73 0.80 8.10
CA LEU A 46 11.46 -0.42 8.42
C LEU A 46 12.29 -0.21 9.72
N ASP A 47 12.87 -1.29 10.24
CA ASP A 47 13.67 -1.20 11.47
C ASP A 47 15.03 -0.63 11.09
N ASP A 48 15.47 0.42 11.79
CA ASP A 48 16.73 1.09 11.45
C ASP A 48 17.91 0.12 11.57
N THR A 49 17.90 -0.79 12.55
CA THR A 49 18.97 -1.78 12.74
C THR A 49 19.11 -2.69 11.53
N VAL A 50 17.98 -3.22 11.05
CA VAL A 50 17.94 -4.13 9.88
C VAL A 50 18.38 -3.41 8.61
N ILE A 51 18.07 -2.13 8.48
CA ILE A 51 18.47 -1.31 7.34
C ILE A 51 19.95 -0.93 7.41
N ASP A 52 20.43 -0.55 8.59
CA ASP A 52 21.82 -0.13 8.82
C ASP A 52 22.82 -1.29 8.61
N ASP A 53 22.38 -2.54 8.78
CA ASP A 53 23.18 -3.74 8.53
C ASP A 53 23.31 -4.11 7.03
N ILE A 54 22.64 -3.39 6.13
CA ILE A 54 22.76 -3.56 4.68
C ILE A 54 24.05 -2.87 4.19
N ALA A 55 25.15 -3.63 4.11
CA ALA A 55 26.43 -3.13 3.61
C ALA A 55 26.59 -3.26 2.08
N ASP A 56 26.56 -4.48 1.55
CA ASP A 56 26.87 -4.78 0.14
C ASP A 56 25.70 -5.42 -0.64
N GLY A 57 24.49 -5.37 -0.07
CA GLY A 57 23.29 -5.94 -0.67
C GLY A 57 22.26 -6.40 0.37
N PRO A 58 21.05 -6.78 -0.07
CA PRO A 58 20.01 -7.24 0.82
C PRO A 58 20.47 -8.46 1.63
N THR A 59 20.25 -8.40 2.94
CA THR A 59 20.49 -9.51 3.86
C THR A 59 19.24 -10.40 3.97
N GLU A 60 19.41 -11.62 4.48
CA GLU A 60 18.28 -12.50 4.79
C GLU A 60 17.35 -11.84 5.83
N GLU A 61 17.93 -11.21 6.86
CA GLU A 61 17.18 -10.46 7.87
C GLU A 61 16.39 -9.29 7.28
N TYR A 62 16.98 -8.53 6.36
CA TYR A 62 16.25 -7.51 5.61
C TYR A 62 15.09 -8.10 4.81
N PHE A 63 15.30 -9.21 4.11
CA PHE A 63 14.28 -9.85 3.30
C PHE A 63 13.11 -10.37 4.15
N GLU A 64 13.39 -11.03 5.27
CA GLU A 64 12.38 -11.50 6.22
C GLU A 64 11.61 -10.33 6.82
N HIS A 65 12.32 -9.28 7.26
CA HIS A 65 11.71 -8.08 7.82
C HIS A 65 10.81 -7.37 6.80
N TYR A 66 11.29 -7.21 5.57
CA TYR A 66 10.52 -6.64 4.46
C TYR A 66 9.22 -7.42 4.20
N ASN A 67 9.29 -8.75 4.11
CA ASN A 67 8.11 -9.59 3.90
C ASN A 67 7.13 -9.53 5.06
N ARG A 68 7.63 -9.55 6.30
CA ARG A 68 6.81 -9.43 7.50
C ARG A 68 6.06 -8.09 7.54
N ILE A 69 6.74 -6.98 7.25
CA ILE A 69 6.15 -5.65 7.21
C ILE A 69 5.12 -5.52 6.07
N ASN A 70 5.38 -6.12 4.90
CA ASN A 70 4.40 -6.13 3.82
C ASN A 70 3.16 -6.95 4.14
N ALA A 71 3.32 -8.09 4.82
CA ALA A 71 2.18 -8.86 5.30
C ALA A 71 1.34 -8.07 6.32
N GLU A 72 2.00 -7.35 7.24
CA GLU A 72 1.36 -6.43 8.19
C GLU A 72 0.57 -5.34 7.46
N LEU A 73 1.19 -4.65 6.50
CA LEU A 73 0.56 -3.62 5.67
C LEU A 73 -0.65 -4.15 4.90
N ASN A 74 -0.51 -5.32 4.27
CA ASN A 74 -1.60 -5.96 3.54
C ASN A 74 -2.80 -6.24 4.45
N ALA A 75 -2.56 -6.83 5.63
CA ALA A 75 -3.63 -7.10 6.59
C ALA A 75 -4.30 -5.80 7.08
N LEU A 76 -3.50 -4.77 7.37
CA LEU A 76 -3.96 -3.46 7.82
C LEU A 76 -4.84 -2.78 6.75
N VAL A 77 -4.38 -2.69 5.50
CA VAL A 77 -5.10 -2.05 4.40
C VAL A 77 -6.40 -2.79 4.11
N GLN A 78 -6.41 -4.12 4.15
CA GLN A 78 -7.64 -4.91 4.00
C GLN A 78 -8.63 -4.66 5.15
N SER A 79 -8.17 -4.58 6.40
CA SER A 79 -9.01 -4.24 7.56
C SER A 79 -9.62 -2.85 7.43
N ILE A 80 -8.81 -1.84 7.09
CA ILE A 80 -9.28 -0.46 6.89
C ILE A 80 -10.29 -0.40 5.75
N ALA A 81 -10.00 -1.07 4.63
CA ALA A 81 -10.92 -1.13 3.50
C ALA A 81 -12.25 -1.78 3.87
N ALA A 82 -12.24 -2.85 4.68
CA ALA A 82 -13.46 -3.48 5.17
C ALA A 82 -14.28 -2.55 6.09
N GLU A 83 -13.64 -1.79 6.96
CA GLU A 83 -14.30 -0.79 7.83
C GLU A 83 -14.86 0.40 7.04
N MET A 84 -14.22 0.76 5.92
CA MET A 84 -14.69 1.82 5.03
C MET A 84 -15.84 1.37 4.10
N ARG A 85 -16.16 0.08 4.02
CA ARG A 85 -17.30 -0.41 3.22
C ARG A 85 -18.60 -0.01 3.89
N ASP A 86 -19.20 1.06 3.37
CA ASP A 86 -20.53 1.54 3.77
C ASP A 86 -21.62 1.22 2.74
N GLY A 87 -21.26 0.53 1.64
CA GLY A 87 -22.15 0.20 0.53
C GLY A 87 -22.42 1.36 -0.44
N ALA A 88 -21.94 2.57 -0.14
CA ALA A 88 -22.07 3.76 -0.99
C ALA A 88 -20.77 4.11 -1.74
N HIS A 89 -19.61 3.68 -1.21
CA HIS A 89 -18.30 3.99 -1.79
C HIS A 89 -17.57 2.73 -2.27
N THR A 90 -16.94 2.84 -3.45
CA THR A 90 -15.99 1.84 -3.95
C THR A 90 -14.64 2.03 -3.25
N VAL A 91 -14.21 1.00 -2.50
CA VAL A 91 -12.91 0.99 -1.80
C VAL A 91 -12.11 -0.19 -2.33
N VAL A 92 -10.94 0.10 -2.92
CA VAL A 92 -10.05 -0.90 -3.51
C VAL A 92 -8.74 -0.92 -2.71
N PRO A 93 -8.52 -1.93 -1.84
CA PRO A 93 -7.23 -2.11 -1.18
C PRO A 93 -6.20 -2.60 -2.21
N VAL A 94 -5.02 -1.96 -2.25
CA VAL A 94 -3.88 -2.37 -3.08
C VAL A 94 -2.86 -3.09 -2.18
N GLN A 95 -2.33 -4.22 -2.64
CA GLN A 95 -1.33 -4.97 -1.89
C GLN A 95 0.05 -4.32 -2.01
N ALA A 96 0.82 -4.32 -0.92
CA ALA A 96 2.16 -3.74 -0.81
C ALA A 96 3.20 -4.48 -1.67
N THR A 97 3.00 -5.77 -1.90
CA THR A 97 3.80 -6.60 -2.81
C THR A 97 2.87 -7.48 -3.60
N LEU A 98 3.06 -7.50 -4.92
CA LEU A 98 2.44 -8.50 -5.80
C LEU A 98 3.43 -9.63 -6.01
N GLU A 99 2.95 -10.86 -5.90
CA GLU A 99 3.72 -12.04 -6.24
C GLU A 99 3.88 -12.13 -7.78
N GLU A 100 5.03 -12.58 -8.26
CA GLU A 100 5.40 -12.61 -9.69
C GLU A 100 4.40 -13.42 -10.56
N HIS A 101 3.59 -14.30 -9.94
CA HIS A 101 2.58 -15.10 -10.62
C HIS A 101 1.25 -14.36 -10.92
N GLU A 102 1.06 -13.13 -10.41
CA GLU A 102 -0.08 -12.27 -10.73
C GLU A 102 0.19 -11.32 -11.92
N LEU A 103 1.32 -11.52 -12.61
CA LEU A 103 1.66 -10.84 -13.85
C LEU A 103 0.80 -11.42 -14.98
N SER A 104 -0.13 -10.62 -15.54
CA SER A 104 -0.70 -10.98 -16.85
C SER A 104 0.44 -11.08 -17.87
N GLU A 105 0.39 -12.06 -18.78
CA GLU A 105 1.42 -12.32 -19.81
C GLU A 105 1.86 -11.08 -20.59
N THR A 106 1.04 -10.02 -20.61
CA THR A 106 1.31 -8.72 -21.24
C THR A 106 2.41 -7.87 -20.56
N TYR A 107 2.72 -8.08 -19.27
CA TYR A 107 3.58 -7.16 -18.50
C TYR A 107 4.85 -7.77 -17.91
N THR A 108 5.11 -9.06 -18.16
CA THR A 108 6.33 -9.77 -17.75
C THR A 108 7.59 -9.18 -18.36
N GLY A 109 7.52 -8.58 -19.55
CA GLY A 109 8.68 -7.99 -20.24
C GLY A 109 9.17 -6.66 -19.67
N THR A 110 8.34 -5.95 -18.89
CA THR A 110 8.64 -4.59 -18.40
C THR A 110 8.54 -4.45 -16.88
N LEU A 111 8.07 -5.49 -16.17
CA LEU A 111 7.76 -5.45 -14.73
C LEU A 111 6.81 -4.31 -14.34
N THR A 112 6.02 -3.80 -15.30
CA THR A 112 5.01 -2.76 -15.05
C THR A 112 3.70 -3.40 -14.63
N TYR A 113 2.84 -2.65 -13.94
CA TYR A 113 1.51 -3.13 -13.53
C TYR A 113 0.46 -2.09 -13.90
N ASP A 114 -0.80 -2.51 -14.10
CA ASP A 114 -1.93 -1.62 -14.40
C ASP A 114 -2.07 -0.49 -13.36
N ILE A 115 -1.69 -0.78 -12.13
CA ILE A 115 -1.49 0.17 -11.02
C ILE A 115 -0.17 -0.19 -10.35
N SER A 116 0.78 0.75 -10.30
CA SER A 116 2.03 0.52 -9.60
C SER A 116 1.80 0.44 -8.09
N HIS A 117 1.90 -0.76 -7.54
CA HIS A 117 1.86 -1.04 -6.10
C HIS A 117 3.02 -0.40 -5.32
N LYS A 118 4.06 0.11 -6.01
CA LYS A 118 5.15 0.88 -5.39
C LYS A 118 4.93 2.39 -5.42
N MET A 119 4.02 2.90 -6.25
CA MET A 119 3.75 4.33 -6.42
C MET A 119 2.38 4.75 -5.88
N ILE A 120 1.47 3.79 -5.71
CA ILE A 120 0.25 3.92 -4.92
C ILE A 120 0.46 3.07 -3.67
N ALA A 121 1.27 3.59 -2.75
CA ALA A 121 1.11 3.26 -1.34
C ALA A 121 -0.11 4.00 -0.84
#